data_AF-A0A9P7ZCI7-F1
#
_entry.id   AF-A0A9P7ZCI7-F1
#
_cell.length_a   1.000
_cell.length_b   1.000
_cell.length_c   1.000
_cell.angle_alpha   90.00
_cell.angle_beta   90.00
_cell.angle_gamma   90.00
#
_symmetry.space_group_name_H-M   'P 1'
#
loop_
_entity.id
_entity.type
_entity.pdbx_description
1 polymer ?
#
loop_
_entity_poly.entity_id
_entity_poly.type
_entity_poly.pdbx_seq_one_letter_code
_entity_poly.pdbx_strand_id
1 'polypeptide(L)'
;MKFTNGTPCFKASGTHKRHSKTVHTMHADPPKKRDRTRENFSRAMFRMMKRCDAISKRYPNADIYLLIRQNQRHYQYNSTTPNSNFPTPPAELDMTYPPTVTRTPASFSEGKSCSGR
;
A
#
# COMPACT_ATOMS: atom_id res chain seq x y z
N MET A 1 -34.06 47.41 21.93
CA MET A 1 -35.17 47.39 20.96
C MET A 1 -35.43 45.94 20.57
N LYS A 2 -36.65 45.43 20.82
CA LYS A 2 -37.06 44.05 20.52
C LYS A 2 -37.70 44.04 19.12
N PHE A 3 -37.24 43.16 18.24
CA PHE A 3 -37.88 42.92 16.94
C PHE A 3 -38.46 41.51 16.92
N THR A 4 -39.78 41.41 16.94
CA THR A 4 -40.54 40.19 16.66
C THR A 4 -41.09 40.33 15.25
N ASN A 5 -40.61 39.51 14.30
CA ASN A 5 -41.21 39.43 12.98
C ASN A 5 -41.83 38.05 12.78
N GLY A 6 -43.13 38.08 12.51
CA GLY A 6 -44.05 36.94 12.49
C GLY A 6 -43.76 35.91 11.39
N THR A 7 -44.14 34.68 11.70
CA THR A 7 -44.13 33.54 10.79
C THR A 7 -45.37 33.59 9.89
N PRO A 8 -45.27 33.53 8.55
CA PRO A 8 -46.44 33.33 7.72
C PRO A 8 -46.85 31.84 7.72
N CYS A 9 -48.15 31.65 7.95
CA CYS A 9 -48.87 30.39 7.95
C CYS A 9 -49.14 29.97 6.50
N PHE A 10 -48.56 28.86 6.03
CA PHE A 10 -48.89 28.27 4.73
C PHE A 10 -49.98 27.20 4.91
N LYS A 11 -51.14 27.43 4.29
CA LYS A 11 -52.23 26.45 4.17
C LYS A 11 -52.15 25.68 2.85
N ALA A 12 -52.73 24.47 2.93
CA ALA A 12 -53.40 23.71 1.88
C ALA A 12 -52.59 22.71 1.03
N SER A 13 -52.73 21.44 1.44
CA SER A 13 -53.28 20.32 0.65
C SER A 13 -52.75 20.06 -0.75
N GLY A 14 -51.99 18.96 -0.87
CA GLY A 14 -51.83 18.22 -2.11
C GLY A 14 -51.59 16.74 -1.82
N THR A 15 -52.65 15.93 -1.81
CA THR A 15 -52.50 14.46 -1.80
C THR A 15 -52.15 13.98 -3.21
N HIS A 16 -50.88 14.05 -3.57
CA HIS A 16 -50.38 13.33 -4.74
C HIS A 16 -50.27 11.84 -4.39
N LYS A 17 -51.21 11.02 -4.90
CA LYS A 17 -51.05 9.57 -4.98
C LYS A 17 -49.82 9.27 -5.84
N ARG A 18 -48.69 8.98 -5.20
CA ARG A 18 -47.51 8.43 -5.87
C ARG A 18 -47.86 7.03 -6.34
N HIS A 19 -48.04 6.85 -7.65
CA HIS A 19 -47.95 5.52 -8.25
C HIS A 19 -46.54 4.99 -7.99
N SER A 20 -46.41 4.00 -7.10
CA SER A 20 -45.18 3.24 -6.94
C SER A 20 -44.96 2.45 -8.22
N LYS A 21 -44.01 2.89 -9.06
CA LYS A 21 -43.46 2.03 -10.11
C LYS A 21 -42.69 0.93 -9.38
N THR A 22 -43.21 -0.29 -9.39
CA THR A 22 -42.46 -1.48 -9.02
C THR A 22 -41.34 -1.63 -10.04
N VAL A 23 -40.14 -1.18 -9.67
CA VAL A 23 -38.92 -1.46 -10.43
C VAL A 23 -38.61 -2.92 -10.18
N HIS A 24 -38.84 -3.77 -11.17
CA HIS A 24 -38.27 -5.12 -11.19
C HIS A 24 -36.74 -4.95 -11.32
N THR A 25 -36.07 -4.86 -10.17
CA THR A 25 -34.61 -4.86 -10.11
C THR A 25 -34.15 -6.25 -10.54
N MET A 26 -33.78 -6.41 -11.80
CA MET A 26 -33.00 -7.56 -12.23
C MET A 26 -31.72 -7.54 -11.40
N HIS A 27 -31.57 -8.50 -10.49
CA HIS A 27 -30.33 -8.72 -9.74
C HIS A 27 -29.27 -9.23 -10.72
N ALA A 28 -28.67 -8.31 -11.47
CA ALA A 28 -27.49 -8.59 -12.26
C ALA A 28 -26.36 -8.92 -11.29
N ASP A 29 -25.68 -10.05 -11.51
CA ASP A 29 -24.47 -10.38 -10.78
C ASP A 29 -23.47 -9.22 -10.86
N PRO A 30 -22.83 -8.84 -9.74
CA PRO A 30 -21.87 -7.76 -9.77
C PRO A 30 -20.76 -8.10 -10.77
N PRO A 31 -20.35 -7.16 -11.63
CA PRO A 31 -19.34 -7.44 -12.63
C PRO A 31 -18.06 -7.93 -11.96
N LYS A 32 -17.52 -9.05 -12.47
CA LYS A 32 -16.29 -9.65 -11.97
C LYS A 32 -15.18 -8.60 -12.01
N LYS A 33 -14.71 -8.18 -10.83
CA LYS A 33 -13.63 -7.18 -10.73
C LYS A 33 -12.39 -7.73 -11.43
N ARG A 34 -11.78 -6.91 -12.29
CA ARG A 34 -10.52 -7.23 -12.97
C ARG A 34 -9.44 -7.56 -11.93
N ASP A 35 -8.73 -8.67 -12.12
CA ASP A 35 -7.56 -8.98 -11.32
C ASP A 35 -6.43 -7.98 -11.63
N ARG A 36 -5.99 -7.24 -10.61
CA ARG A 36 -4.92 -6.24 -10.68
C ARG A 36 -3.67 -6.67 -9.92
N THR A 37 -3.56 -7.92 -9.47
CA THR A 37 -2.45 -8.43 -8.66
C THR A 37 -1.08 -8.14 -9.28
N ARG A 38 -0.92 -8.40 -10.59
CA ARG A 38 0.33 -8.14 -11.32
C ARG A 38 0.67 -6.65 -11.41
N GLU A 39 -0.31 -5.81 -11.72
CA GLU A 39 -0.13 -4.35 -11.80
C GLU A 39 0.24 -3.77 -10.43
N ASN A 40 -0.45 -4.22 -9.39
CA ASN A 40 -0.18 -3.83 -8.01
C ASN A 40 1.22 -4.25 -7.56
N PHE A 41 1.64 -5.48 -7.88
CA PHE A 41 2.99 -5.95 -7.58
C PHE A 41 4.06 -5.10 -8.28
N SER A 42 3.91 -4.87 -9.59
CA SER A 42 4.84 -4.04 -10.36
C SER A 42 4.96 -2.64 -9.75
N ARG A 43 3.83 -2.03 -9.38
CA ARG A 43 3.80 -0.71 -8.74
C ARG A 43 4.44 -0.72 -7.35
N ALA A 44 4.22 -1.75 -6.55
CA ALA A 44 4.82 -1.90 -5.23
C ALA A 44 6.34 -2.06 -5.32
N MET A 45 6.81 -2.93 -6.21
CA MET A 45 8.22 -3.15 -6.50
C MET A 45 8.92 -1.86 -6.94
N PHE A 46 8.33 -1.13 -7.91
CA PHE A 46 8.87 0.14 -8.38
C PHE A 46 9.00 1.17 -7.24
N ARG A 47 7.97 1.29 -6.40
CA ARG A 47 8.00 2.20 -5.24
C ARG A 47 9.09 1.81 -4.23
N MET A 48 9.30 0.52 -4.02
CA MET A 48 10.34 0.01 -3.13
C MET A 48 11.73 0.34 -3.66
N MET A 49 12.00 0.05 -4.94
CA MET A 49 13.26 0.40 -5.59
C MET A 49 13.54 1.91 -5.54
N LYS A 50 12.52 2.75 -5.79
CA LYS A 50 12.63 4.20 -5.66
C LYS A 50 12.97 4.65 -4.24
N ARG A 51 12.45 3.95 -3.22
CA ARG A 51 12.78 4.23 -1.81
C ARG A 51 14.22 3.84 -1.50
N CYS A 52 14.67 2.69 -1.97
CA CYS A 52 16.07 2.28 -1.87
C CYS A 52 16.99 3.31 -2.51
N ASP A 53 16.70 3.77 -3.74
CA ASP A 53 17.48 4.80 -4.41
C ASP A 53 17.53 6.13 -3.63
N ALA A 54 16.43 6.52 -2.99
CA ALA A 54 16.42 7.69 -2.12
C ALA A 54 17.30 7.51 -0.87
N ILE A 55 17.35 6.29 -0.30
CA ILE A 55 18.19 5.99 0.87
C ILE A 55 19.67 6.00 0.46
N SER A 56 20.06 5.36 -0.64
CA SER A 56 21.46 5.35 -1.09
C SER A 56 21.97 6.77 -1.37
N LYS A 57 21.14 7.64 -1.95
CA LYS A 57 21.47 9.06 -2.15
C LYS A 57 21.58 9.85 -0.84
N ARG A 58 20.75 9.52 0.15
CA ARG A 58 20.74 10.22 1.45
C ARG A 58 21.90 9.81 2.34
N TYR A 59 22.39 8.58 2.21
CA TYR A 59 23.46 8.01 3.03
C TYR A 59 24.61 7.57 2.11
N PRO A 60 25.64 8.42 1.90
CA PRO A 60 26.69 8.18 0.90
C PRO A 60 27.50 6.88 1.09
N ASN A 61 27.51 6.33 2.31
CA ASN A 61 28.23 5.11 2.65
C ASN A 61 27.28 3.90 2.81
N ALA A 62 26.08 3.98 2.24
CA ALA A 62 25.08 2.92 2.30
C ALA A 62 24.87 2.31 0.91
N ASP A 63 25.37 1.09 0.74
CA ASP A 63 25.10 0.28 -0.44
C ASP A 63 23.84 -0.56 -0.22
N ILE A 64 22.94 -0.53 -1.19
CA ILE A 64 21.64 -1.18 -1.11
C ILE A 64 21.51 -2.16 -2.24
N TYR A 65 21.27 -3.40 -1.84
CA TYR A 65 21.02 -4.50 -2.74
C TYR A 65 19.66 -5.12 -2.42
N LEU A 66 18.86 -5.38 -3.46
CA LEU A 66 17.51 -5.90 -3.32
C LEU A 66 17.30 -7.01 -4.35
N LEU A 67 16.96 -8.21 -3.87
CA LEU A 67 16.54 -9.35 -4.70
C LEU A 67 15.09 -9.70 -4.35
N ILE A 68 14.22 -9.68 -5.35
CA ILE A 68 12.81 -10.05 -5.20
C ILE A 68 12.52 -11.20 -6.14
N ARG A 69 11.93 -12.28 -5.62
CA ARG A 69 11.46 -13.41 -6.43
C ARG A 69 9.93 -13.45 -6.42
N GLN A 70 9.32 -13.41 -7.61
CA GLN A 70 7.88 -13.65 -7.78
C GLN A 70 7.65 -14.58 -8.95
N ASN A 71 6.91 -15.69 -8.73
CA ASN A 71 6.53 -16.64 -9.79
C ASN A 71 7.72 -17.04 -10.68
N GLN A 72 8.83 -17.47 -10.05
CA GLN A 72 10.09 -17.87 -10.71
C GLN A 72 10.85 -16.76 -11.45
N ARG A 73 10.38 -15.51 -11.41
CA ARG A 73 11.11 -14.35 -11.93
C ARG A 73 11.90 -13.69 -10.81
N HIS A 74 13.12 -13.28 -11.13
CA HIS A 74 14.01 -12.55 -10.24
C HIS A 74 14.09 -11.09 -10.70
N TYR A 75 13.95 -10.19 -9.74
CA TYR A 75 14.11 -8.75 -9.93
C TYR A 75 15.23 -8.29 -9.01
N GLN A 76 16.19 -7.57 -9.58
CA GLN A 76 17.38 -7.12 -8.87
C GLN A 76 17.51 -5.61 -8.95
N TYR A 77 17.89 -5.00 -7.84
CA TYR A 77 18.34 -3.61 -7.76
C TYR A 77 19.68 -3.55 -7.01
N ASN A 78 20.60 -2.72 -7.51
CA ASN A 78 21.92 -2.49 -6.97
C ASN A 78 22.23 -0.99 -7.09
N SER A 79 22.56 -0.33 -5.97
CA SER A 79 22.88 1.10 -5.95
C SER A 79 24.26 1.45 -6.51
N THR A 80 25.18 0.49 -6.53
CA THR A 80 26.63 0.73 -6.63
C THR A 80 27.21 0.44 -8.01
N THR A 81 26.72 -0.57 -8.73
CA THR A 81 27.13 -0.87 -10.13
C THR A 81 26.29 -2.00 -10.73
N PRO A 82 26.11 -2.06 -12.07
CA PRO A 82 25.39 -3.14 -12.74
C PRO A 82 26.14 -4.48 -12.76
N ASN A 83 27.46 -4.50 -12.53
CA ASN A 83 28.32 -5.69 -12.68
C ASN A 83 28.87 -6.25 -11.35
N SER A 84 28.34 -5.80 -10.22
CA SER A 84 28.67 -6.39 -8.92
C SER A 84 27.92 -7.73 -8.80
N ASN A 85 28.66 -8.82 -8.52
CA ASN A 85 28.15 -10.16 -8.29
C ASN A 85 27.23 -10.16 -7.06
N PHE A 86 25.98 -9.77 -7.26
CA PHE A 86 24.93 -9.82 -6.26
C PHE A 86 23.87 -10.84 -6.70
N PRO A 87 23.38 -11.73 -5.79
CA PRO A 87 23.69 -11.78 -4.36
C PRO A 87 25.09 -12.33 -4.08
N THR A 88 25.77 -11.70 -3.13
CA THR A 88 27.00 -12.21 -2.51
C THR A 88 26.67 -13.56 -1.86
N PRO A 89 27.42 -14.64 -2.15
CA PRO A 89 27.16 -15.94 -1.55
C PRO A 89 27.28 -15.85 -0.01
N PRO A 90 26.50 -16.63 0.76
CA PRO A 90 26.50 -16.56 2.23
C PRO A 90 27.89 -16.68 2.87
N ALA A 91 28.75 -17.52 2.29
CA ALA A 91 30.12 -17.71 2.77
C ALA A 91 30.97 -16.42 2.73
N GLU A 92 30.73 -15.52 1.77
CA GLU A 92 31.42 -14.24 1.69
C GLU A 92 30.85 -13.22 2.70
N LEU A 93 29.55 -13.31 3.01
CA LEU A 93 28.91 -12.45 4.01
C LEU A 93 29.38 -12.75 5.43
N ASP A 94 29.64 -14.03 5.75
CA ASP A 94 30.12 -14.49 7.05
C ASP A 94 31.57 -14.05 7.32
N MET A 95 32.36 -13.80 6.28
CA MET A 95 33.74 -13.31 6.39
C MET A 95 33.84 -11.78 6.48
N THR A 96 32.73 -11.06 6.26
CA THR A 96 32.71 -9.59 6.27
C THR A 96 32.57 -9.06 7.70
N TYR A 97 33.52 -8.23 8.14
CA TYR A 97 33.47 -7.55 9.43
C TYR A 97 32.99 -6.09 9.27
N PRO A 98 32.06 -5.59 10.11
CA PRO A 98 31.39 -6.29 11.22
C PRO A 98 30.39 -7.36 10.74
N PRO A 99 30.08 -8.37 11.58
CA PRO A 99 29.14 -9.43 11.24
C PRO A 99 27.82 -8.88 10.72
N THR A 100 27.28 -9.52 9.69
CA THR A 100 26.06 -9.07 9.03
C THR A 100 24.86 -9.17 9.99
N VAL A 101 24.12 -8.07 10.14
CA VAL A 101 22.88 -8.06 10.94
C VAL A 101 21.73 -8.58 10.07
N THR A 102 21.33 -9.83 10.28
CA THR A 102 20.18 -10.42 9.57
C THR A 102 18.85 -10.11 10.28
N ARG A 103 17.88 -9.59 9.54
CA ARG A 103 16.50 -9.38 10.02
C ARG A 103 15.54 -10.24 9.21
N THR A 104 14.81 -11.13 9.87
CA THR A 104 13.77 -11.97 9.26
C THR A 104 12.39 -11.34 9.49
N PRO A 105 11.31 -11.73 8.77
CA PRO A 105 9.96 -11.21 9.05
C PRO A 105 9.53 -11.32 10.53
N ALA A 106 10.00 -12.34 11.24
CA ALA A 106 9.75 -12.51 12.68
C ALA A 106 10.33 -11.35 13.53
N SER A 107 11.44 -10.75 13.09
CA SER A 107 12.04 -9.60 13.78
C SER A 107 11.21 -8.31 13.71
N PHE A 108 10.15 -8.29 12.89
CA PHE A 108 9.25 -7.13 12.74
C PHE A 108 7.85 -7.37 13.32
N SER A 109 7.54 -8.59 13.81
CA SER A 109 6.24 -8.92 14.39
C SER A 109 6.09 -8.55 15.88
N GLU A 110 7.18 -8.17 16.54
CA GLU A 110 7.18 -7.76 17.96
C GLU A 110 6.71 -6.30 18.09
N GLY A 111 5.39 -6.09 18.04
CA GLY A 111 4.80 -4.75 18.07
C GLY A 111 3.37 -4.66 18.62
N LYS A 112 2.92 -5.66 19.37
CA LYS A 112 1.64 -5.61 20.11
C LYS A 112 1.77 -6.11 21.56
N SER A 113 2.70 -5.52 22.30
CA SER A 113 2.70 -5.42 23.78
C SER A 113 3.88 -4.51 24.12
N CYS A 114 3.70 -3.25 24.51
CA CYS A 114 3.12 -2.90 25.80
C CYS A 114 2.08 -1.77 25.68
N SER A 115 0.85 -2.08 26.08
CA SER A 115 -0.04 -1.11 26.72
C SER A 115 0.36 -0.92 28.18
N GLY A 116 0.47 0.34 28.61
CA GLY A 116 0.30 0.75 30.01
C GLY A 116 1.55 0.66 30.90
N ARG A 117 2.20 1.82 31.12
CA ARG A 117 2.06 2.62 32.35
C ARG A 117 2.70 3.98 32.15
#